data_AF-A0A7V9LR80-F1
#
_entry.id   AF-A0A7V9LR80-F1
#
_cell.length_a   1.000
_cell.length_b   1.000
_cell.length_c   1.000
_cell.angle_alpha   90.00
_cell.angle_beta   90.00
_cell.angle_gamma   90.00
#
_symmetry.space_group_name_H-M   'P 1'
#
loop_
_entity.id
_entity.type
_entity.pdbx_description
1 polymer ?
#
loop_
_entity_poly.entity_id
_entity_poly.type
_entity_poly.pdbx_seq_one_letter_code
_entity_poly.pdbx_strand_id
1 'polypeptide(L)' 'AAYPGLRGTVRDAATGKRRAFVRFFACKQDLSHASPGDPLPDAVLRGDEPLLVVGAMAGG' A
#
# COMPACT_ATOMS: atom_id res chain seq x y z
N ALA A 1 -9.29 12.06 -6.91
CA ALA A 1 -8.14 11.30 -6.38
C ALA A 1 -6.89 12.13 -6.59
N ALA A 2 -6.06 12.33 -5.56
CA ALA A 2 -4.87 13.19 -5.66
C ALA A 2 -3.77 12.59 -6.57
N TYR A 3 -3.77 11.26 -6.75
CA TYR A 3 -2.76 10.55 -7.55
C TYR A 3 -3.40 9.48 -8.45
N PRO A 4 -4.04 9.88 -9.57
CA PRO A 4 -4.75 8.94 -10.45
C PRO A 4 -3.82 7.87 -11.05
N GLY A 5 -2.55 8.21 -11.32
CA GLY A 5 -1.56 7.27 -11.86
C GLY A 5 -1.25 6.09 -10.93
N LEU A 6 -1.43 6.23 -9.61
CA LEU A 6 -1.17 5.15 -8.65
C LEU A 6 -2.30 4.11 -8.62
N ARG A 7 -3.49 4.46 -9.10
CA ARG A 7 -4.66 3.59 -8.94
C ARG A 7 -4.48 2.26 -9.68
N GLY A 8 -4.01 2.29 -10.93
CA GLY A 8 -3.77 1.09 -11.75
C GLY A 8 -2.48 0.35 -11.44
N THR A 9 -1.52 1.01 -10.77
CA THR A 9 -0.24 0.39 -10.39
C THR A 9 -0.34 -0.35 -9.06
N VAL A 10 -1.19 0.13 -8.15
CA VAL A 10 -1.42 -0.46 -6.82
C VAL A 10 -2.58 -1.46 -6.84
N ARG A 11 -3.67 -1.12 -7.52
CA ARG A 11 -4.88 -1.95 -7.64
C ARG A 11 -5.14 -2.28 -9.10
N ASP A 12 -5.61 -3.49 -9.35
CA ASP A 12 -6.14 -3.87 -10.64
C ASP A 12 -7.34 -2.97 -10.99
N ALA A 13 -7.32 -2.39 -12.19
CA ALA A 13 -8.30 -1.38 -12.58
C ALA A 13 -9.72 -1.95 -12.75
N ALA A 14 -9.84 -3.23 -13.09
CA ALA A 14 -11.11 -3.91 -13.32
C ALA A 14 -11.73 -4.43 -12.03
N THR A 15 -10.92 -5.05 -11.17
CA THR A 15 -11.38 -5.74 -9.95
C THR A 15 -11.21 -4.92 -8.68
N GLY A 16 -10.41 -3.85 -8.71
CA GLY A 16 -10.05 -3.05 -7.54
C GLY A 16 -9.16 -3.80 -6.53
N LYS A 17 -8.78 -5.05 -6.81
CA LYS A 17 -7.94 -5.86 -5.93
C LYS A 17 -6.49 -5.40 -5.98
N ARG A 18 -5.78 -5.53 -4.86
CA ARG A 18 -4.34 -5.26 -4.77
C ARG A 18 -3.56 -6.15 -5.75
N ARG A 19 -2.56 -5.59 -6.45
CA ARG A 19 -1.66 -6.38 -7.30
C ARG A 19 -0.68 -7.21 -6.45
N ALA A 20 -0.40 -8.44 -6.86
CA ALA A 20 0.37 -9.41 -6.09
C ALA A 20 1.79 -8.97 -5.70
N PHE A 21 2.41 -8.09 -6.49
CA PHE A 21 3.79 -7.61 -6.27
C PHE A 21 3.89 -6.26 -5.55
N VAL A 22 2.79 -5.78 -4.95
CA VAL A 22 2.77 -4.56 -4.15
C VAL A 22 2.58 -4.90 -2.67
N ARG A 23 3.49 -4.42 -1.84
CA ARG A 23 3.49 -4.58 -0.37
C ARG A 23 3.25 -3.25 0.33
N PHE A 24 2.65 -3.33 1.52
CA PHE A 24 2.39 -2.18 2.39
C PHE A 24 3.12 -2.38 3.71
N PHE A 25 3.86 -1.37 4.16
CA PHE A 25 4.55 -1.40 5.45
C PHE A 25 4.25 -0.14 6.25
N ALA A 26 4.10 -0.32 7.55
CA ALA A 26 3.96 0.76 8.53
C ALA A 26 4.54 0.30 9.85
N CYS A 27 5.21 1.17 10.60
CA CYS A 27 5.74 0.82 11.93
C CYS A 27 6.59 -0.46 11.94
N LYS A 28 7.37 -0.67 10.86
CA LYS A 28 8.18 -1.88 10.60
C LYS A 28 7.37 -3.19 10.51
N GLN A 29 6.07 -3.11 10.29
CA GLN A 29 5.16 -4.25 10.15
C GLN A 29 4.68 -4.37 8.70
N ASP A 30 4.54 -5.61 8.20
CA ASP A 30 3.96 -5.89 6.90
C ASP A 30 2.41 -5.90 7.02
N LEU A 31 1.77 -4.89 6.46
CA LEU A 31 0.31 -4.74 6.41
C LEU A 31 -0.28 -5.23 5.09
N SER A 32 0.51 -5.89 4.24
CA SER A 32 0.09 -6.36 2.92
C SER A 32 -1.15 -7.26 2.95
N HIS A 33 -1.37 -8.01 4.02
CA HIS A 33 -2.47 -8.94 4.16
C HIS A 33 -3.67 -8.38 4.94
N ALA A 34 -3.54 -7.16 5.49
CA ALA A 34 -4.64 -6.47 6.13
C ALA A 34 -5.69 -6.05 5.08
N SER A 35 -6.94 -5.92 5.52
CA SER A 35 -7.99 -5.37 4.69
C SER A 35 -7.70 -3.89 4.40
N PRO A 36 -7.98 -3.37 3.19
CA PRO A 36 -7.84 -1.95 2.90
C PRO A 36 -8.74 -1.02 3.74
N GLY A 37 -9.75 -1.58 4.43
CA GLY A 37 -10.61 -0.86 5.37
C GLY A 37 -10.14 -0.94 6.82
N ASP A 38 -9.10 -1.70 7.12
CA ASP A 38 -8.56 -1.77 8.47
C ASP A 38 -7.87 -0.44 8.82
N PRO A 39 -8.01 0.03 10.07
CA PRO A 39 -7.33 1.24 10.50
C PRO A 39 -5.81 1.06 10.43
N LEU A 40 -5.11 2.12 10.00
CA LEU A 40 -3.66 2.17 10.06
C LEU A 40 -3.19 2.34 11.52
N PRO A 41 -1.96 1.94 11.85
CA PRO A 41 -1.37 2.21 13.16
C PRO A 41 -1.41 3.70 13.52
N ASP A 42 -1.61 4.02 14.80
CA ASP A 42 -1.73 5.40 15.29
C ASP A 42 -0.58 6.32 14.88
N ALA A 43 0.66 5.80 14.86
CA ALA A 43 1.84 6.56 14.44
C ALA A 43 1.75 7.01 12.98
N VAL A 44 1.10 6.24 12.10
CA VAL A 44 0.85 6.65 10.71
C VAL A 44 -0.27 7.68 10.63
N LEU A 45 -1.34 7.50 11.42
CA LEU A 45 -2.46 8.46 11.46
C LEU A 45 -2.03 9.83 11.98
N ARG A 46 -1.09 9.87 12.93
CA ARG A 46 -0.48 11.10 13.47
C ARG A 46 0.56 11.74 12.54
N GLY A 47 1.07 10.98 11.57
CA GLY A 47 2.15 11.41 10.69
C GLY A 47 3.56 11.25 11.28
N ASP A 48 3.69 10.55 12.41
CA ASP A 48 4.97 10.26 13.05
C ASP A 48 5.79 9.24 12.24
N GLU A 49 5.11 8.30 11.56
CA GLU A 49 5.71 7.33 10.65
C GLU A 49 4.98 7.30 9.29
N PRO A 50 5.68 7.06 8.16
CA PRO A 50 5.05 6.96 6.85
C PRO A 50 4.40 5.59 6.62
N LEU A 51 3.33 5.57 5.81
CA LEU A 51 2.88 4.35 5.13
C LEU A 51 3.71 4.13 3.86
N LEU A 52 4.43 3.02 3.79
CA LEU A 52 5.28 2.68 2.65
C LEU A 52 4.52 1.78 1.67
N VAL A 53 4.51 2.15 0.40
CA VAL A 53 3.98 1.35 -0.71
C VAL A 53 5.15 0.87 -1.55
N VAL A 54 5.45 -0.43 -1.50
CA VAL A 54 6.66 -1.01 -2.09
C VAL A 54 6.27 -1.94 -3.23
N GLY A 55 6.73 -1.63 -4.44
CA GLY A 55 6.61 -2.51 -5.60
C GLY A 55 7.86 -3.38 -5.76
N ALA A 56 7.69 -4.66 -6.10
CA ALA A 56 8.81 -5.46 -6.58
C ALA A 56 9.31 -4.88 -7.92
N MET A 57 10.59 -4.51 -7.99
CA MET A 57 11.26 -4.22 -9.25
C MET A 57 12.00 -5.48 -9.69
N ALA A 58 11.86 -5.86 -10.96
CA ALA A 58 12.66 -6.96 -11.51
C ALA A 58 14.14 -6.58 -11.41
N GLY A 59 14.92 -7.34 -10.64
CA GLY A 59 16.37 -7.23 -10.61
C GLY A 59 16.93 -7.91 -11.85
N GLY A 60 17.64 -7.16 -12.68
CA GLY A 60 18.46 -7.68 -13.79
C GLY A 60 19.89 -7.92 -13.32
#